data_AF-A0ABD2A5N7-F1
#
_entry.id   AF-A0ABD2A5N7-F1
#
_cell.length_a   1.000
_cell.length_b   1.000
_cell.length_c   1.000
_cell.angle_alpha   90.00
_cell.angle_beta   90.00
_cell.angle_gamma   90.00
#
_symmetry.space_group_name_H-M   'P 1'
#
loop_
_entity.id
_entity.type
_entity.pdbx_description
1 polymer ?
#
loop_
_entity_poly.entity_id
_entity_poly.type
_entity_poly.pdbx_seq_one_letter_code
_entity_poly.pdbx_strand_id
1 'polypeptide(L)'
;MCLFNSETFLLYGKLQINGFGITSSSRDMTAQNISFWFGVTRPSYNVDTACSSSLYAMEHAYRAIRSGQCDYAIVGGSNLCLHPYVSLQFNRLGVLNQDGRCKVFDEDANGYTRSENIFVVFLQKAKTAKRIYATIIHAKANCDGYKDEGITFPSNLMQRTLLKAFYEGCGVSTSCISYVEAHGTGTKVGDPVELNAIDSIFTKNRANPLKFGCIKSNLVHIKPASDIIDGVSPNTAILTLIDQANK
;
A
#
# COMPACT_ATOMS: atom_id res chain seq x y z
N MET A 1 39.06 -9.30 -3.21
CA MET A 1 39.39 -7.88 -3.48
C MET A 1 39.42 -7.67 -4.99
N CYS A 2 38.25 -7.54 -5.66
CA CYS A 2 38.16 -7.18 -7.10
C CYS A 2 36.71 -6.91 -7.58
N LEU A 3 35.85 -6.25 -6.79
CA LEU A 3 34.50 -5.84 -7.24
C LEU A 3 34.16 -4.37 -6.92
N PHE A 4 35.06 -3.58 -6.33
CA PHE A 4 34.74 -2.23 -5.84
C PHE A 4 35.05 -1.07 -6.80
N ASN A 5 35.74 -1.31 -7.93
CA ASN A 5 36.26 -0.21 -8.76
C ASN A 5 35.64 -0.06 -10.16
N SER A 6 34.97 -1.06 -10.73
CA SER A 6 34.40 -0.96 -12.08
C SER A 6 32.92 -0.52 -12.12
N GLU A 7 32.11 -0.91 -11.14
CA GLU A 7 30.66 -0.60 -11.14
C GLU A 7 30.35 0.84 -10.73
N THR A 8 31.14 1.43 -9.84
CA THR A 8 30.97 2.82 -9.36
C THR A 8 31.16 3.84 -10.49
N PHE A 9 32.05 3.54 -11.44
CA PHE A 9 32.31 4.40 -12.60
C PHE A 9 31.15 4.36 -13.62
N LEU A 10 30.44 3.23 -13.70
CA LEU A 10 29.30 3.03 -14.62
C LEU A 10 28.02 3.72 -14.15
N LEU A 11 27.81 3.83 -12.82
CA LEU A 11 26.63 4.46 -12.23
C LEU A 11 26.77 5.98 -12.00
N TYR A 12 27.99 6.47 -11.75
CA TYR A 12 28.22 7.85 -11.30
C TYR A 12 29.25 8.64 -12.14
N GLY A 13 29.81 8.06 -13.20
CA GLY A 13 30.99 8.59 -13.92
C GLY A 13 30.83 9.94 -14.62
N LYS A 14 29.62 10.53 -14.67
CA LYS A 14 29.35 11.87 -15.21
C LYS A 14 28.17 12.58 -14.52
N LEU A 15 28.02 12.49 -13.20
CA LEU A 15 26.97 13.27 -12.54
C LEU A 15 27.32 14.77 -12.55
N GLN A 16 26.65 15.55 -13.40
CA GLN A 16 26.61 17.00 -13.22
C GLN A 16 25.62 17.33 -12.12
N ILE A 17 26.13 17.86 -11.01
CA ILE A 17 25.31 18.28 -9.86
C ILE A 17 24.89 19.72 -10.11
N ASN A 18 23.59 19.93 -10.35
CA ASN A 18 22.96 21.24 -10.37
C ASN A 18 22.18 21.42 -9.06
N GLY A 19 22.30 22.59 -8.42
CA GLY A 19 21.56 22.94 -7.19
C GLY A 19 20.03 22.84 -7.35
N PHE A 20 19.50 23.05 -8.55
CA PHE A 20 18.06 22.87 -8.82
C PHE A 20 17.61 21.41 -8.86
N GLY A 21 18.51 20.43 -8.88
CA GLY A 21 18.13 19.01 -8.83
C GLY A 21 17.33 18.65 -7.57
N ILE A 22 17.52 19.40 -6.47
CA ILE A 22 16.78 19.17 -5.23
C ILE A 22 15.28 19.43 -5.41
N THR A 23 14.86 20.41 -6.24
CA THR A 23 13.45 20.79 -6.39
C THR A 23 12.64 19.78 -7.20
N SER A 24 13.29 18.82 -7.86
CA SER A 24 12.62 17.73 -8.59
C SER A 24 12.80 16.35 -7.95
N SER A 25 13.91 16.14 -7.23
CA SER A 25 14.35 14.79 -6.86
C SER A 25 14.31 14.50 -5.37
N SER A 26 14.17 15.52 -4.51
CA SER A 26 14.03 15.27 -3.08
C SER A 26 12.63 14.71 -2.77
N ARG A 27 12.53 13.88 -1.73
CA ARG A 27 11.28 13.13 -1.45
C ARG A 27 10.10 14.07 -1.21
N ASP A 28 10.32 15.12 -0.42
CA ASP A 28 9.38 16.22 -0.12
C ASP A 28 8.78 16.85 -1.39
N MET A 29 9.57 16.98 -2.45
CA MET A 29 9.13 17.58 -3.70
C MET A 29 8.10 16.76 -4.47
N THR A 30 7.91 15.46 -4.18
CA THR A 30 6.92 14.63 -4.89
C THR A 30 5.50 15.18 -4.69
N ALA A 31 5.08 15.42 -3.45
CA ALA A 31 3.80 16.04 -3.15
C ALA A 31 3.78 17.54 -3.47
N GLN A 32 4.88 18.25 -3.18
CA GLN A 32 4.93 19.71 -3.31
C GLN A 32 4.94 20.18 -4.76
N ASN A 33 5.56 19.46 -5.69
CA ASN A 33 5.48 19.78 -7.11
C ASN A 33 4.05 19.62 -7.63
N ILE A 34 3.32 18.59 -7.21
CA ILE A 34 1.90 18.44 -7.58
C ILE A 34 1.13 19.66 -7.06
N SER A 35 1.28 20.01 -5.79
CA SER A 35 0.60 21.16 -5.20
C SER A 35 0.97 22.47 -5.90
N PHE A 36 2.23 22.68 -6.25
CA PHE A 36 2.72 23.85 -6.97
C PHE A 36 2.06 23.96 -8.36
N TRP A 37 2.13 22.90 -9.17
CA TRP A 37 1.60 22.91 -10.54
C TRP A 37 0.08 23.05 -10.60
N PHE A 38 -0.64 22.53 -9.60
CA PHE A 38 -2.10 22.65 -9.50
C PHE A 38 -2.57 23.85 -8.67
N GLY A 39 -1.65 24.67 -8.12
CA GLY A 39 -2.00 25.81 -7.27
C GLY A 39 -2.75 25.42 -5.98
N VAL A 40 -2.51 24.21 -5.46
CA VAL A 40 -3.17 23.68 -4.25
C VAL A 40 -2.54 24.30 -3.01
N THR A 41 -3.37 24.92 -2.17
CA THR A 41 -2.95 25.60 -0.93
C THR A 41 -3.32 24.82 0.34
N ARG A 42 -3.70 23.56 0.18
CA ARG A 42 -4.08 22.63 1.26
C ARG A 42 -2.88 21.76 1.68
N PRO A 43 -2.96 20.97 2.77
CA PRO A 43 -1.85 20.16 3.24
C PRO A 43 -1.19 19.33 2.12
N SER A 44 0.14 19.38 2.07
CA SER A 44 0.95 18.75 1.02
C SER A 44 2.17 18.10 1.64
N TYR A 45 2.19 16.78 1.70
CA TYR A 45 3.21 16.00 2.40
C TYR A 45 3.36 14.61 1.79
N ASN A 46 4.46 13.94 2.13
CA ASN A 46 4.66 12.52 1.81
C ASN A 46 4.54 11.68 3.08
N VAL A 47 4.19 10.43 2.90
CA VAL A 47 4.11 9.41 3.96
C VAL A 47 5.06 8.28 3.57
N ASP A 48 5.90 7.83 4.49
CA ASP A 48 6.77 6.66 4.31
C ASP A 48 6.52 5.68 5.46
N THR A 49 5.67 4.70 5.20
CA THR A 49 5.42 3.54 6.06
C THR A 49 5.77 2.25 5.31
N ALA A 50 6.79 2.31 4.45
CA ALA A 50 7.17 1.24 3.53
C ALA A 50 6.01 0.82 2.60
N CYS A 51 5.61 -0.46 2.58
CA CYS A 51 4.62 -0.96 1.63
C CYS A 51 3.24 -0.30 1.81
N SER A 52 2.84 0.03 3.05
CA SER A 52 1.53 0.61 3.36
C SER A 52 1.38 2.11 3.09
N SER A 53 2.43 2.76 2.58
CA SER A 53 2.50 4.23 2.51
C SER A 53 1.31 4.88 1.80
N SER A 54 0.88 4.36 0.65
CA SER A 54 -0.23 4.96 -0.09
C SER A 54 -1.60 4.72 0.55
N LEU A 55 -1.80 3.58 1.22
CA LEU A 55 -3.05 3.31 1.95
C LEU A 55 -3.12 4.13 3.24
N TYR A 56 -1.99 4.35 3.91
CA TYR A 56 -1.86 5.29 5.03
C TYR A 56 -2.15 6.74 4.58
N ALA A 57 -1.60 7.15 3.43
CA ALA A 57 -1.90 8.45 2.84
C ALA A 57 -3.39 8.59 2.48
N MET A 58 -4.02 7.52 2.00
CA MET A 58 -5.46 7.47 1.73
C MET A 58 -6.30 7.59 3.01
N GLU A 59 -5.92 6.91 4.10
CA GLU A 59 -6.55 7.05 5.41
C GLU A 59 -6.48 8.49 5.93
N HIS A 60 -5.32 9.13 5.83
CA HIS A 60 -5.12 10.51 6.25
C HIS A 60 -5.96 11.49 5.41
N ALA A 61 -5.98 11.31 4.10
CA ALA A 61 -6.80 12.12 3.20
C ALA A 61 -8.30 11.93 3.47
N TYR A 62 -8.75 10.69 3.69
CA TYR A 62 -10.11 10.38 4.09
C TYR A 62 -10.50 11.11 5.38
N ARG A 63 -9.64 11.09 6.41
CA ARG A 63 -9.88 11.80 7.66
C ARG A 63 -9.88 13.31 7.51
N ALA A 64 -8.95 13.88 6.74
CA ALA A 64 -8.91 15.30 6.45
C ALA A 64 -10.19 15.79 5.74
N ILE A 65 -10.69 15.03 4.77
CA ILE A 65 -11.95 15.35 4.08
C ILE A 65 -13.15 15.19 5.02
N ARG A 66 -13.21 14.09 5.78
CA ARG A 66 -14.32 13.79 6.69
C ARG A 66 -14.43 14.80 7.84
N SER A 67 -13.30 15.31 8.33
CA SER A 67 -13.24 16.35 9.38
C SER A 67 -13.44 17.77 8.84
N GLY A 68 -13.52 17.97 7.53
CA GLY A 68 -13.68 19.28 6.91
C GLY A 68 -12.39 20.09 6.79
N GLN A 69 -11.21 19.51 7.07
CA GLN A 69 -9.93 20.17 6.84
C GLN A 69 -9.65 20.41 5.35
N CYS A 70 -10.14 19.51 4.49
CA CYS A 70 -10.05 19.62 3.03
C CYS A 70 -11.39 19.25 2.37
N ASP A 71 -11.62 19.75 1.16
CA ASP A 71 -12.78 19.35 0.33
C ASP A 71 -12.46 18.22 -0.65
N TYR A 72 -11.18 18.14 -1.03
CA TYR A 72 -10.62 17.12 -1.91
C TYR A 72 -9.18 16.82 -1.51
N ALA A 73 -8.66 15.71 -2.02
CA ALA A 73 -7.27 15.32 -1.86
C ALA A 73 -6.79 14.57 -3.11
N ILE A 74 -5.52 14.80 -3.48
CA ILE A 74 -4.79 13.98 -4.44
C ILE A 74 -3.94 13.03 -3.61
N VAL A 75 -4.17 11.72 -3.77
CA VAL A 75 -3.41 10.69 -3.05
C VAL A 75 -2.74 9.82 -4.09
N GLY A 76 -1.45 9.56 -3.91
CA GLY A 76 -0.71 8.70 -4.83
C GLY A 76 0.44 7.98 -4.16
N GLY A 77 0.95 6.98 -4.86
CA GLY A 77 2.14 6.24 -4.49
C GLY A 77 2.96 5.95 -5.74
N SER A 78 4.29 6.03 -5.61
CA SER A 78 5.22 5.70 -6.68
C SER A 78 6.31 4.77 -6.16
N ASN A 79 6.72 3.82 -6.98
CA ASN A 79 7.90 3.00 -6.72
C ASN A 79 8.70 2.84 -8.00
N LEU A 80 9.99 3.14 -7.95
CA LEU A 80 10.95 2.94 -9.03
C LEU A 80 12.15 2.14 -8.52
N CYS A 81 12.63 1.19 -9.31
CA CYS A 81 13.72 0.27 -9.04
C CYS A 81 15.01 0.70 -9.76
N LEU A 82 15.39 1.97 -9.59
CA LEU A 82 16.48 2.60 -10.36
C LEU A 82 17.89 2.14 -9.99
N HIS A 83 18.07 1.59 -8.78
CA HIS A 83 19.39 1.18 -8.30
C HIS A 83 19.37 -0.29 -7.82
N PRO A 84 20.27 -1.16 -8.32
CA PRO A 84 20.24 -2.61 -8.04
C PRO A 84 20.53 -2.94 -6.57
N TYR A 85 21.24 -2.08 -5.85
CA TYR A 85 21.59 -2.26 -4.44
C TYR A 85 20.39 -2.57 -3.55
N VAL A 86 19.26 -1.89 -3.77
CA VAL A 86 18.03 -2.14 -2.99
C VAL A 86 17.48 -3.55 -3.26
N SER A 87 17.55 -4.03 -4.50
CA SER A 87 17.16 -5.41 -4.84
C SER A 87 18.11 -6.41 -4.19
N LEU A 88 19.42 -6.15 -4.17
CA LEU A 88 20.40 -7.00 -3.50
C LEU A 88 20.16 -7.08 -1.99
N GLN A 89 19.79 -5.97 -1.35
CA GLN A 89 19.44 -5.95 0.07
C GLN A 89 18.20 -6.80 0.35
N PHE A 90 17.11 -6.63 -0.42
CA PHE A 90 15.91 -7.46 -0.24
C PHE A 90 16.17 -8.94 -0.57
N ASN A 91 17.02 -9.25 -1.54
CA ASN A 91 17.42 -10.61 -1.84
C ASN A 91 18.18 -11.24 -0.65
N ARG A 92 19.13 -10.49 -0.05
CA ARG A 92 19.85 -10.94 1.15
C ARG A 92 18.97 -11.07 2.38
N LEU A 93 17.87 -10.30 2.45
CA LEU A 93 16.85 -10.43 3.48
C LEU A 93 15.98 -11.70 3.29
N GLY A 94 16.06 -12.37 2.13
CA GLY A 94 15.34 -13.61 1.85
C GLY A 94 13.85 -13.40 1.54
N VAL A 95 13.43 -12.18 1.19
CA VAL A 95 12.01 -11.86 0.92
C VAL A 95 11.67 -11.76 -0.56
N LEU A 96 12.67 -11.87 -1.44
CA LEU A 96 12.46 -11.87 -2.89
C LEU A 96 12.34 -13.29 -3.43
N ASN A 97 11.35 -13.49 -4.31
CA ASN A 97 11.25 -14.70 -5.12
C ASN A 97 12.22 -14.63 -6.31
N GLN A 98 12.83 -15.77 -6.65
CA GLN A 98 13.76 -15.93 -7.77
C GLN A 98 13.09 -16.10 -9.13
N ASP A 99 11.86 -16.64 -9.19
CA ASP A 99 11.16 -16.91 -10.46
C ASP A 99 10.35 -15.71 -10.99
N GLY A 100 10.44 -14.56 -10.31
CA GLY A 100 9.85 -13.30 -10.76
C GLY A 100 8.34 -13.18 -10.54
N ARG A 101 7.71 -14.09 -9.77
CA ARG A 101 6.26 -14.07 -9.49
C ARG A 101 5.97 -13.74 -8.03
N CYS A 102 4.75 -13.28 -7.75
CA CYS A 102 4.18 -13.32 -6.40
C CYS A 102 3.16 -14.46 -6.37
N LYS A 103 3.54 -15.59 -5.76
CA LYS A 103 2.68 -16.78 -5.63
C LYS A 103 1.78 -16.65 -4.40
N VAL A 104 0.88 -15.67 -4.47
CA VAL A 104 0.07 -15.27 -3.33
C VAL A 104 -0.89 -16.39 -2.94
N PHE A 105 -0.89 -16.77 -1.66
CA PHE A 105 -1.72 -17.83 -1.07
C PHE A 105 -1.49 -19.25 -1.62
N ASP A 106 -0.43 -19.45 -2.40
CA ASP A 106 -0.05 -20.75 -2.94
C ASP A 106 0.84 -21.52 -1.95
N GLU A 107 0.82 -22.85 -1.98
CA GLU A 107 1.72 -23.70 -1.18
C GLU A 107 3.19 -23.43 -1.55
N ASP A 108 3.46 -23.09 -2.81
CA ASP A 108 4.79 -22.77 -3.34
C ASP A 108 5.22 -21.31 -3.09
N ALA A 109 4.50 -20.56 -2.26
CA ALA A 109 4.86 -19.21 -1.82
C ALA A 109 6.31 -19.14 -1.31
N ASN A 110 7.11 -18.23 -1.85
CA ASN A 110 8.55 -18.17 -1.59
C ASN A 110 9.12 -16.73 -1.62
N GLY A 111 8.26 -15.72 -1.49
CA GLY A 111 8.61 -14.30 -1.52
C GLY A 111 7.82 -13.52 -2.57
N TYR A 112 8.14 -12.23 -2.68
CA TYR A 112 7.55 -11.35 -3.69
C TYR A 112 8.58 -10.93 -4.75
N THR A 113 8.10 -10.39 -5.86
CA THR A 113 8.93 -9.72 -6.86
C THR A 113 8.65 -8.23 -6.86
N ARG A 114 9.69 -7.41 -7.03
CA ARG A 114 9.55 -5.94 -7.05
C ARG A 114 8.96 -5.47 -8.38
N SER A 115 8.07 -4.49 -8.32
CA SER A 115 7.46 -3.83 -9.50
C SER A 115 7.71 -2.34 -9.51
N GLU A 116 7.68 -1.70 -10.67
CA GLU A 116 7.72 -0.24 -10.82
C GLU A 116 6.38 0.28 -11.31
N ASN A 117 5.70 1.13 -10.53
CA ASN A 117 4.51 1.81 -11.00
C ASN A 117 4.27 3.13 -10.24
N ILE A 118 3.37 3.93 -10.79
CA ILE A 118 2.85 5.16 -10.17
C ILE A 118 1.34 5.09 -10.24
N PHE A 119 0.67 5.25 -9.09
CA PHE A 119 -0.78 5.31 -9.01
C PHE A 119 -1.22 6.57 -8.29
N VAL A 120 -2.32 7.17 -8.78
CA VAL A 120 -2.91 8.37 -8.22
C VAL A 120 -4.42 8.23 -8.22
N VAL A 121 -5.05 8.61 -7.11
CA VAL A 121 -6.51 8.72 -6.97
C VAL A 121 -6.89 10.12 -6.52
N PHE A 122 -8.07 10.55 -6.94
CA PHE A 122 -8.65 11.82 -6.52
C PHE A 122 -9.82 11.53 -5.57
N LEU A 123 -9.70 12.01 -4.32
CA LEU A 123 -10.74 11.90 -3.32
C LEU A 123 -11.45 13.25 -3.17
N GLN A 124 -12.76 13.21 -3.00
CA GLN A 124 -13.58 14.40 -2.74
C GLN A 124 -14.87 14.01 -2.01
N LYS A 125 -15.57 15.01 -1.48
CA LYS A 125 -16.91 14.81 -0.92
C LYS A 125 -17.87 14.32 -2.03
N ALA A 126 -18.62 13.24 -1.75
CA ALA A 126 -19.54 12.64 -2.72
C ALA A 126 -20.56 13.64 -3.29
N LYS A 127 -21.06 14.57 -2.47
CA LYS A 127 -22.05 15.59 -2.87
C LYS A 127 -21.57 16.47 -4.04
N THR A 128 -20.27 16.67 -4.20
CA THR A 128 -19.68 17.53 -5.24
C THR A 128 -19.01 16.72 -6.35
N ALA A 129 -19.05 15.40 -6.28
CA ALA A 129 -18.38 14.53 -7.23
C ALA A 129 -19.16 14.43 -8.55
N LYS A 130 -18.49 14.71 -9.67
CA LYS A 130 -19.05 14.49 -11.01
C LYS A 130 -19.08 13.02 -11.43
N ARG A 131 -18.20 12.22 -10.84
CA ARG A 131 -18.08 10.78 -11.06
C ARG A 131 -17.58 10.14 -9.77
N ILE A 132 -18.21 9.02 -9.40
CA ILE A 132 -17.87 8.24 -8.23
C ILE A 132 -17.57 6.82 -8.72
N TYR A 133 -16.37 6.31 -8.44
CA TYR A 133 -16.02 4.91 -8.68
C TYR A 133 -16.35 4.05 -7.46
N ALA A 134 -16.06 4.59 -6.28
CA ALA A 134 -16.38 3.97 -5.01
C ALA A 134 -16.49 5.04 -3.92
N THR A 135 -17.17 4.69 -2.83
CA THR A 135 -17.26 5.51 -1.63
C THR A 135 -16.47 4.85 -0.50
N ILE A 136 -15.52 5.55 0.09
CA ILE A 136 -14.80 5.09 1.29
C ILE A 136 -15.75 5.19 2.49
N ILE A 137 -16.10 4.06 3.09
CA ILE A 137 -16.99 3.98 4.25
C ILE A 137 -16.21 4.14 5.54
N HIS A 138 -15.08 3.44 5.63
CA HIS A 138 -14.23 3.45 6.80
C HIS A 138 -12.78 3.20 6.40
N ALA A 139 -11.86 3.75 7.17
CA ALA A 139 -10.43 3.53 7.04
C ALA A 139 -9.84 3.50 8.45
N LYS A 140 -8.87 2.62 8.67
CA LYS A 140 -8.17 2.52 9.96
C LYS A 140 -6.74 2.05 9.76
N ALA A 141 -5.85 2.50 10.63
CA ALA A 141 -4.46 2.10 10.63
C ALA A 141 -3.92 1.83 12.04
N ASN A 142 -2.90 0.98 12.16
CA ASN A 142 -2.16 0.70 13.39
C ASN A 142 -0.69 0.33 13.08
N CYS A 143 0.01 -0.24 14.06
CA CYS A 143 1.38 -0.72 13.91
C CYS A 143 1.57 -2.03 14.69
N ASP A 144 2.43 -2.91 14.18
CA ASP A 144 2.79 -4.19 14.79
C ASP A 144 3.37 -4.09 16.21
N GLY A 145 4.02 -2.98 16.56
CA GLY A 145 4.71 -2.83 17.85
C GLY A 145 5.93 -3.75 18.01
N TYR A 146 6.29 -4.05 19.25
CA TYR A 146 7.40 -4.94 19.58
C TYR A 146 7.03 -6.41 19.32
N LYS A 147 7.99 -7.18 18.79
CA LYS A 147 7.88 -8.59 18.44
C LYS A 147 9.20 -9.30 18.76
N ASP A 148 9.13 -10.45 19.41
CA ASP A 148 10.32 -11.24 19.77
C ASP A 148 11.05 -11.78 18.53
N GLU A 149 10.31 -12.05 17.46
CA GLU A 149 10.82 -12.56 16.18
C GLU A 149 11.55 -11.51 15.34
N GLY A 150 11.45 -10.23 15.74
CA GLY A 150 12.13 -9.11 15.09
C GLY A 150 11.24 -8.22 14.22
N ILE A 151 11.82 -7.11 13.73
CA ILE A 151 11.07 -6.01 13.08
C ILE A 151 10.34 -6.43 11.79
N THR A 152 10.89 -7.39 11.05
CA THR A 152 10.36 -7.82 9.74
C THR A 152 9.27 -8.87 9.83
N PHE A 153 9.04 -9.46 11.01
CA PHE A 153 8.03 -10.51 11.18
C PHE A 153 6.63 -9.90 11.30
N PRO A 154 5.59 -10.33 10.58
CA PRO A 154 4.26 -9.72 10.71
C PRO A 154 3.58 -10.14 12.02
N SER A 155 2.87 -9.23 12.69
CA SER A 155 2.12 -9.55 13.91
C SER A 155 0.69 -9.99 13.62
N ASN A 156 0.40 -11.28 13.81
CA ASN A 156 -0.98 -11.78 13.71
C ASN A 156 -1.94 -11.08 14.70
N LEU A 157 -1.47 -10.82 15.93
CA LEU A 157 -2.25 -10.15 16.95
C LEU A 157 -2.63 -8.72 16.53
N MET A 158 -1.68 -7.95 16.00
CA MET A 158 -1.93 -6.57 15.61
C MET A 158 -2.77 -6.46 14.34
N GLN A 159 -2.63 -7.38 13.38
CA GLN A 159 -3.52 -7.44 12.22
C GLN A 159 -4.96 -7.78 12.62
N ARG A 160 -5.17 -8.75 13.52
CA ARG A 160 -6.50 -9.05 14.06
C ARG A 160 -7.10 -7.87 14.81
N THR A 161 -6.27 -7.19 15.61
CA THR A 161 -6.67 -5.99 16.36
C THR A 161 -7.09 -4.88 15.41
N LEU A 162 -6.33 -4.65 14.34
CA LEU A 162 -6.67 -3.69 13.28
C LEU A 162 -8.02 -4.02 12.66
N LEU A 163 -8.18 -5.24 12.13
CA LEU A 163 -9.37 -5.65 11.39
C LEU A 163 -10.62 -5.65 12.28
N LYS A 164 -10.50 -6.06 13.54
CA LYS A 164 -11.59 -5.98 14.51
C LYS A 164 -12.01 -4.52 14.75
N ALA A 165 -11.04 -3.67 15.10
CA ALA A 165 -11.31 -2.26 15.41
C ALA A 165 -11.75 -1.46 14.18
N PHE A 166 -11.39 -1.90 12.98
CA PHE A 166 -11.85 -1.38 11.69
C PHE A 166 -13.31 -1.78 11.46
N TYR A 167 -13.63 -3.07 11.59
CA TYR A 167 -14.98 -3.57 11.36
C TYR A 167 -15.99 -3.01 12.36
N GLU A 168 -15.64 -2.89 13.65
CA GLU A 168 -16.46 -2.24 14.67
C GLU A 168 -16.83 -0.79 14.29
N GLY A 169 -15.95 -0.09 13.57
CA GLY A 169 -16.17 1.27 13.08
C GLY A 169 -16.90 1.37 11.72
N CYS A 170 -17.12 0.25 11.02
CA CYS A 170 -17.71 0.25 9.69
C CYS A 170 -19.24 0.43 9.72
N GLY A 171 -19.92 -0.05 10.76
CA GLY A 171 -21.38 0.03 10.88
C GLY A 171 -22.16 -0.80 9.85
N VAL A 172 -21.52 -1.79 9.21
CA VAL A 172 -22.14 -2.72 8.26
C VAL A 172 -21.89 -4.16 8.70
N SER A 173 -22.75 -5.10 8.30
CA SER A 173 -22.55 -6.52 8.56
C SER A 173 -21.37 -7.09 7.76
N THR A 174 -20.63 -8.05 8.32
CA THR A 174 -19.56 -8.78 7.61
C THR A 174 -20.12 -9.44 6.35
N SER A 175 -21.37 -9.90 6.39
CA SER A 175 -22.08 -10.51 5.25
C SER A 175 -22.25 -9.56 4.06
N CYS A 176 -22.19 -8.24 4.27
CA CYS A 176 -22.24 -7.23 3.20
C CYS A 176 -20.91 -7.09 2.45
N ILE A 177 -19.80 -7.55 3.03
CA ILE A 177 -18.49 -7.52 2.40
C ILE A 177 -18.45 -8.63 1.35
N SER A 178 -18.38 -8.23 0.08
CA SER A 178 -18.43 -9.16 -1.06
C SER A 178 -17.05 -9.67 -1.46
N TYR A 179 -16.01 -8.88 -1.20
CA TYR A 179 -14.64 -9.14 -1.61
C TYR A 179 -13.64 -8.50 -0.65
N VAL A 180 -12.50 -9.16 -0.41
CA VAL A 180 -11.33 -8.60 0.29
C VAL A 180 -10.12 -8.63 -0.64
N GLU A 181 -9.59 -7.46 -0.93
CA GLU A 181 -8.30 -7.30 -1.58
C GLU A 181 -7.23 -7.30 -0.50
N ALA A 182 -6.48 -8.39 -0.39
CA ALA A 182 -5.47 -8.61 0.65
C ALA A 182 -4.09 -8.08 0.25
N HIS A 183 -3.21 -7.91 1.23
CA HIS A 183 -1.83 -7.53 1.00
C HIS A 183 -1.06 -8.59 0.22
N GLY A 184 -1.19 -9.87 0.61
CA GLY A 184 -0.82 -11.02 -0.19
C GLY A 184 0.55 -10.93 -0.84
N THR A 185 1.62 -11.16 -0.06
CA THR A 185 2.99 -11.00 -0.57
C THR A 185 3.55 -12.28 -1.18
N GLY A 186 2.86 -13.41 -1.10
CA GLY A 186 3.42 -14.69 -1.50
C GLY A 186 4.54 -15.13 -0.57
N THR A 187 4.52 -14.70 0.70
CA THR A 187 5.53 -15.11 1.69
C THR A 187 5.00 -16.25 2.55
N LYS A 188 5.85 -17.25 2.81
CA LYS A 188 5.49 -18.44 3.63
C LYS A 188 4.95 -18.11 5.02
N VAL A 189 5.37 -16.98 5.58
CA VAL A 189 4.96 -16.52 6.91
C VAL A 189 3.82 -15.51 6.82
N GLY A 190 3.94 -14.51 5.95
CA GLY A 190 3.00 -13.39 5.91
C GLY A 190 1.62 -13.78 5.42
N ASP A 191 1.54 -14.59 4.37
CA ASP A 191 0.26 -14.98 3.77
C ASP A 191 -0.62 -15.77 4.77
N PRO A 192 -0.12 -16.79 5.50
CA PRO A 192 -0.91 -17.44 6.55
C PRO A 192 -1.30 -16.50 7.69
N VAL A 193 -0.41 -15.60 8.10
CA VAL A 193 -0.70 -14.64 9.19
C VAL A 193 -1.86 -13.72 8.81
N GLU A 194 -1.86 -13.21 7.58
CA GLU A 194 -2.89 -12.32 7.05
C GLU A 194 -4.22 -13.05 6.85
N LEU A 195 -4.21 -14.21 6.20
CA LEU A 195 -5.45 -14.99 5.96
C LEU A 195 -6.11 -15.39 7.27
N ASN A 196 -5.33 -15.78 8.29
CA ASN A 196 -5.84 -16.09 9.63
C ASN A 196 -6.42 -14.87 10.36
N ALA A 197 -5.99 -13.66 10.02
CA ALA A 197 -6.58 -12.43 10.55
C ALA A 197 -7.90 -12.12 9.84
N ILE A 198 -7.92 -12.18 8.51
CA ILE A 198 -9.12 -11.99 7.67
C ILE A 198 -10.22 -12.98 8.04
N ASP A 199 -9.89 -14.27 8.13
CA ASP A 199 -10.83 -15.33 8.49
C ASP A 199 -11.47 -15.07 9.86
N SER A 200 -10.65 -14.73 10.87
CA SER A 200 -11.14 -14.54 12.24
C SER A 200 -12.22 -13.46 12.41
N ILE A 201 -12.32 -12.53 11.46
CA ILE A 201 -13.26 -11.40 11.46
C ILE A 201 -14.35 -11.59 10.42
N PHE A 202 -14.00 -11.84 9.16
CA PHE A 202 -14.91 -11.63 8.04
C PHE A 202 -15.69 -12.87 7.59
N THR A 203 -15.27 -14.08 7.97
CA THR A 203 -15.90 -15.34 7.50
C THR A 203 -16.95 -15.90 8.45
N LYS A 204 -17.00 -15.41 9.69
CA LYS A 204 -17.99 -15.84 10.69
C LYS A 204 -19.41 -15.52 10.24
N ASN A 205 -20.32 -16.49 10.41
CA ASN A 205 -21.76 -16.36 10.18
C ASN A 205 -22.14 -15.94 8.75
N ARG A 206 -21.37 -16.35 7.75
CA ARG A 206 -21.71 -16.10 6.34
C ARG A 206 -22.47 -17.28 5.74
N ALA A 207 -23.50 -16.97 4.96
CA ALA A 207 -24.18 -17.97 4.12
C ALA A 207 -23.36 -18.33 2.86
N ASN A 208 -22.60 -17.38 2.32
CA ASN A 208 -21.76 -17.56 1.14
C ASN A 208 -20.28 -17.32 1.49
N PRO A 209 -19.35 -18.09 0.89
CA PRO A 209 -17.91 -17.85 1.07
C PRO A 209 -17.53 -16.40 0.78
N LEU A 210 -16.60 -15.86 1.57
CA LEU A 210 -15.98 -14.57 1.27
C LEU A 210 -15.02 -14.75 0.10
N LYS A 211 -15.20 -13.97 -0.96
CA LYS A 211 -14.20 -13.91 -2.03
C LYS A 211 -13.04 -13.04 -1.56
N PHE A 212 -11.82 -13.45 -1.84
CA PHE A 212 -10.63 -12.66 -1.60
C PHE A 212 -9.64 -12.87 -2.72
N GLY A 213 -8.69 -11.94 -2.85
CA GLY A 213 -7.64 -12.00 -3.86
C GLY A 213 -6.54 -10.99 -3.59
N CYS A 214 -5.59 -10.92 -4.51
CA CYS A 214 -4.48 -9.98 -4.42
C CYS A 214 -3.91 -9.67 -5.81
N ILE A 215 -3.92 -8.40 -6.18
CA ILE A 215 -3.45 -7.86 -7.45
C ILE A 215 -1.94 -8.07 -7.64
N LYS A 216 -1.18 -8.29 -6.55
CA LYS A 216 0.25 -8.59 -6.63
C LYS A 216 0.52 -9.92 -7.34
N SER A 217 -0.44 -10.85 -7.39
CA SER A 217 -0.31 -12.05 -8.23
C SER A 217 -0.23 -11.72 -9.73
N ASN A 218 -0.84 -10.60 -10.17
CA ASN A 218 -0.87 -10.15 -11.56
C ASN A 218 0.23 -9.12 -11.88
N LEU A 219 0.47 -8.16 -10.97
CA LEU A 219 1.34 -7.00 -11.19
C LEU A 219 2.66 -7.02 -10.40
N VAL A 220 2.89 -8.10 -9.66
CA VAL A 220 3.94 -8.26 -8.64
C VAL A 220 3.89 -7.14 -7.57
N HIS A 221 4.81 -7.12 -6.60
CA HIS A 221 4.70 -6.20 -5.47
C HIS A 221 5.22 -4.80 -5.82
N ILE A 222 4.27 -3.86 -5.89
CA ILE A 222 4.46 -2.46 -6.27
C ILE A 222 4.83 -1.55 -5.07
N LYS A 223 5.19 -2.14 -3.92
CA LYS A 223 5.73 -1.43 -2.74
C LYS A 223 4.82 -0.25 -2.32
N PRO A 224 5.26 1.00 -2.03
CA PRO A 224 4.34 2.01 -1.50
C PRO A 224 3.20 2.36 -2.46
N ALA A 225 3.24 1.94 -3.74
CA ALA A 225 2.19 2.19 -4.72
C ALA A 225 1.15 1.06 -4.84
N SER A 226 1.42 -0.15 -4.33
CA SER A 226 0.43 -1.26 -4.41
C SER A 226 -0.78 -0.99 -3.53
N ASP A 227 -0.54 -0.45 -2.34
CA ASP A 227 -1.55 -0.45 -1.31
C ASP A 227 -2.68 0.56 -1.56
N ILE A 228 -2.56 1.46 -2.56
CA ILE A 228 -3.69 2.31 -2.98
C ILE A 228 -4.75 1.52 -3.77
N ILE A 229 -4.33 0.41 -4.37
CA ILE A 229 -5.18 -0.55 -5.06
C ILE A 229 -5.60 -1.63 -4.06
N ASP A 230 -4.70 -2.00 -3.14
CA ASP A 230 -5.01 -2.99 -2.11
C ASP A 230 -5.99 -2.41 -1.07
N GLY A 231 -7.10 -3.10 -0.83
CA GLY A 231 -8.08 -2.69 0.18
C GLY A 231 -7.62 -2.93 1.62
N VAL A 232 -6.60 -3.80 1.80
CA VAL A 232 -6.03 -4.20 3.09
C VAL A 232 -4.50 -4.31 2.98
N SER A 233 -3.82 -3.79 3.99
CA SER A 233 -2.40 -4.01 4.29
C SER A 233 -2.23 -4.45 5.76
N PRO A 234 -1.05 -4.96 6.18
CA PRO A 234 -0.83 -5.41 7.56
C PRO A 234 -1.14 -4.34 8.62
N ASN A 235 -1.00 -3.07 8.27
CA ASN A 235 -1.11 -1.93 9.19
C ASN A 235 -2.23 -0.96 8.79
N THR A 236 -2.98 -1.21 7.72
CA THR A 236 -4.06 -0.31 7.27
C THR A 236 -5.15 -1.08 6.54
N ALA A 237 -6.41 -0.75 6.79
CA ALA A 237 -7.54 -1.32 6.07
C ALA A 237 -8.50 -0.21 5.64
N ILE A 238 -9.07 -0.36 4.45
CA ILE A 238 -10.07 0.55 3.89
C ILE A 238 -11.27 -0.25 3.36
N LEU A 239 -12.47 0.19 3.74
CA LEU A 239 -13.72 -0.34 3.21
C LEU A 239 -14.23 0.61 2.16
N THR A 240 -14.41 0.11 0.94
CA THR A 240 -15.04 0.84 -0.14
C THR A 240 -16.35 0.17 -0.54
N LEU A 241 -17.37 0.97 -0.83
CA LEU A 241 -18.54 0.54 -1.58
C LEU A 241 -18.31 0.94 -3.04
N ILE A 242 -18.12 -0.04 -3.91
CA ILE A 242 -17.98 0.20 -5.34
C ILE A 242 -19.35 0.63 -5.86
N ASP A 243 -19.41 1.81 -6.44
CA ASP A 243 -20.63 2.31 -7.04
C ASP A 243 -20.83 1.58 -8.37
N GLN A 244 -21.75 0.61 -8.38
CA GLN A 244 -22.26 0.03 -9.62
C GLN A 244 -23.26 1.01 -10.24
N ALA A 245 -22.81 2.22 -10.56
CA ALA A 245 -23.59 3.13 -11.38
C ALA A 245 -23.82 2.43 -12.73
N ASN A 246 -25.08 2.15 -13.02
CA ASN A 246 -25.58 1.51 -14.24
C ASN A 246 -24.75 1.95 -15.47
N LYS A 247 -24.18 0.96 -16.17
CA LYS A 247 -23.81 1.14 -17.58
C LYS A 247 -25.04 1.48 -18.40
#